data_AF-G4ZNG9-F1
#
_entry.id   AF-G4ZNG9-F1
#
_cell.length_a   1.000
_cell.length_b   1.000
_cell.length_c   1.000
_cell.angle_alpha   90.00
_cell.angle_beta   90.00
_cell.angle_gamma   90.00
#
_symmetry.space_group_name_H-M   'P 1'
#
loop_
_entity.id
_entity.type
_entity.pdbx_description
1 polymer ?
#
loop_
_entity_poly.entity_id
_entity_poly.type
_entity_poly.pdbx_seq_one_letter_code
_entity_poly.pdbx_strand_id
1 'polypeptide(L)'
;MKSQLAPAEPAMSEQDSELLRELAETLAVHNIQQYNTLLKTKEGFADSRCWKELRRKDGVRIYRERAKHNGIPTTPSLLLLGTVEGTLDDVMYSAVAATEEEIRIKSKCIQDGIVDCKVLHELVAPTLDDPFHHVSVKWRLYNNQRDYVSLDTSGIAHTVKRERIGYNISHSVAFAQIPGMQETHGIERGNMSVCSLYLQKTPTTVECYVRGFFDFNTQNEMVNTMSLQAIAAQWACFARKRKCALMKKLVWRMRKRSGCTTSLSLPDERPWVMQTPPARTRSRCAVCSGSFGFLGTSHKTCKCCSRQVCTRCSTKQLVCIMAPDHRTVLEKKRSFCSTCLSDAANCDALEVAREELASSKAYRDACVAKAQEMARASMQCANLK
;
A
#
# COMPACT_ATOMS: atom_id res chain seq x y z
N MET A 1 -15.38 17.00 -18.78
CA MET A 1 -14.76 17.31 -17.47
C MET A 1 -15.51 16.53 -16.40
N LYS A 2 -14.94 15.45 -15.84
CA LYS A 2 -15.47 14.94 -14.57
C LYS A 2 -14.96 15.89 -13.49
N SER A 3 -15.85 16.56 -12.78
CA SER A 3 -15.51 17.33 -11.58
C SER A 3 -14.70 16.42 -10.64
N GLN A 4 -13.61 16.93 -10.08
CA GLN A 4 -12.91 16.23 -9.01
C GLN A 4 -13.88 16.12 -7.83
N LEU A 5 -14.26 14.89 -7.47
CA LEU A 5 -15.06 14.58 -6.28
C LEU A 5 -14.28 14.80 -4.98
N ALA A 6 -12.95 14.94 -5.09
CA ALA A 6 -12.09 15.10 -3.95
C ALA A 6 -12.37 16.43 -3.22
N PRO A 7 -12.53 16.40 -1.87
CA PRO A 7 -12.82 17.60 -1.11
C PRO A 7 -11.63 18.58 -1.08
N ALA A 8 -11.90 19.82 -0.69
CA ALA A 8 -10.85 20.79 -0.39
C ALA A 8 -9.99 20.31 0.78
N GLU A 9 -8.74 20.77 0.83
CA GLU A 9 -7.87 20.52 1.98
C GLU A 9 -8.39 21.35 3.16
N PRO A 10 -8.59 20.74 4.34
CA PRO A 10 -9.01 21.47 5.51
C PRO A 10 -7.87 22.37 5.99
N ALA A 11 -8.20 23.58 6.42
CA ALA A 11 -7.30 24.37 7.23
C ALA A 11 -7.06 23.62 8.56
N MET A 12 -5.80 23.35 8.87
CA MET A 12 -5.40 22.63 10.08
C MET A 12 -4.43 23.48 10.88
N SER A 13 -4.76 23.69 12.15
CA SER A 13 -3.87 24.37 13.09
C SER A 13 -2.76 23.43 13.56
N GLU A 14 -1.64 23.98 14.03
CA GLU A 14 -0.57 23.17 14.65
C GLU A 14 -1.07 22.38 15.87
N GLN A 15 -2.02 22.95 16.63
CA GLN A 15 -2.62 22.27 17.77
C GLN A 15 -3.44 21.05 17.34
N ASP A 16 -4.26 21.18 16.29
CA ASP A 16 -5.03 20.05 15.74
C ASP A 16 -4.09 18.99 15.15
N SER A 17 -3.01 19.42 14.48
CA SER A 17 -1.98 18.52 13.97
C SER A 17 -1.33 17.71 15.09
N GLU A 18 -1.01 18.33 16.22
CA GLU A 18 -0.43 17.63 17.39
C GLU A 18 -1.41 16.62 17.98
N LEU A 19 -2.68 17.02 18.19
CA LEU A 19 -3.71 16.11 18.70
C LEU A 19 -3.92 14.90 17.78
N LEU A 20 -3.83 15.08 16.47
CA LEU A 20 -3.92 13.98 15.50
C LEU A 20 -2.69 13.07 15.54
N ARG A 21 -1.49 13.61 15.79
CA ARG A 21 -0.28 12.81 16.01
C ARG A 21 -0.41 11.95 17.27
N GLU A 22 -0.81 12.55 18.39
CA GLU A 22 -1.06 11.84 19.66
C GLU A 22 -2.14 10.76 19.51
N LEU A 23 -3.20 11.05 18.76
CA LEU A 23 -4.25 10.08 18.46
C LEU A 23 -3.69 8.90 17.65
N ALA A 24 -2.84 9.15 16.64
CA ALA A 24 -2.23 8.09 15.85
C ALA A 24 -1.40 7.13 16.71
N GLU A 25 -0.59 7.67 17.63
CA GLU A 25 0.20 6.88 18.57
C GLU A 25 -0.68 6.08 19.53
N THR A 26 -1.68 6.73 20.12
CA THR A 26 -2.65 6.10 21.03
C THR A 26 -3.36 4.94 20.35
N LEU A 27 -3.79 5.12 19.09
CA LEU A 27 -4.43 4.07 18.30
C LEU A 27 -3.48 2.91 18.04
N ALA A 28 -2.22 3.17 17.73
CA ALA A 28 -1.21 2.12 17.51
C ALA A 28 -0.99 1.29 18.78
N VAL A 29 -0.74 1.94 19.92
CA VAL A 29 -0.51 1.28 21.21
C VAL A 29 -1.74 0.47 21.62
N HIS A 30 -2.93 1.08 21.59
CA HIS A 30 -4.18 0.44 21.98
C HIS A 30 -4.48 -0.81 21.13
N ASN A 31 -4.35 -0.73 19.80
CA ASN A 31 -4.65 -1.88 18.93
C ASN A 31 -3.62 -3.02 19.08
N ILE A 32 -2.35 -2.71 19.32
CA ILE A 32 -1.32 -3.72 19.62
C ILE A 32 -1.65 -4.42 20.95
N GLN A 33 -2.07 -3.68 21.97
CA GLN A 33 -2.52 -4.27 23.25
C GLN A 33 -3.76 -5.15 23.07
N GLN A 34 -4.76 -4.70 22.29
CA GLN A 34 -5.95 -5.50 21.99
C GLN A 34 -5.63 -6.80 21.22
N TYR A 35 -4.66 -6.77 20.31
CA TYR A 35 -4.21 -7.99 19.64
C TYR A 35 -3.62 -9.00 20.63
N ASN A 36 -2.86 -8.54 21.62
CA ASN A 36 -2.26 -9.42 22.62
C ASN A 36 -3.29 -10.10 23.54
N THR A 37 -4.51 -9.57 23.65
CA THR A 37 -5.60 -10.16 24.44
C THR A 37 -6.54 -11.04 23.60
N LEU A 38 -6.33 -11.13 22.28
CA LEU A 38 -7.18 -11.92 21.40
C LEU A 38 -7.04 -13.42 21.68
N LEU A 39 -8.15 -14.03 22.11
CA LEU A 39 -8.25 -15.47 22.25
C LEU A 39 -8.42 -16.12 20.86
N LYS A 40 -7.47 -16.98 20.49
CA LYS A 40 -7.52 -17.84 19.30
C LYS A 40 -7.73 -19.29 19.74
N THR A 41 -8.33 -20.13 18.89
CA THR A 41 -8.35 -21.58 19.11
C THR A 41 -6.92 -22.14 19.07
N LYS A 42 -6.74 -23.40 19.47
CA LYS A 42 -5.42 -24.07 19.40
C LYS A 42 -4.86 -24.10 17.97
N GLU A 43 -5.75 -24.13 16.99
CA GLU A 43 -5.45 -24.13 15.55
C GLU A 43 -5.27 -22.70 14.98
N GLY A 44 -5.34 -21.67 15.82
CA GLY A 44 -5.15 -20.27 15.43
C GLY A 44 -6.38 -19.60 14.80
N PHE A 45 -7.57 -20.20 14.90
CA PHE A 45 -8.81 -19.63 14.36
C PHE A 45 -9.52 -18.73 15.38
N ALA A 46 -10.46 -17.92 14.90
CA ALA A 46 -11.35 -17.16 15.77
C ALA A 46 -12.38 -18.09 16.45
N ASP A 47 -12.75 -17.78 17.70
CA ASP A 47 -13.78 -18.53 18.43
C ASP A 47 -15.14 -18.47 17.71
N SER A 48 -15.66 -19.62 17.28
CA SER A 48 -16.89 -19.73 16.50
C SER A 48 -18.16 -19.29 17.26
N ARG A 49 -18.09 -19.23 18.60
CA ARG A 49 -19.15 -18.71 19.48
C ARG A 49 -19.30 -17.20 19.33
N CYS A 50 -18.20 -16.49 19.08
CA CYS A 50 -18.16 -15.04 18.92
C CYS A 50 -18.11 -14.61 17.45
N TRP A 51 -17.57 -15.46 16.58
CA TRP A 51 -17.23 -15.11 15.20
C TRP A 51 -17.90 -16.03 14.19
N LYS A 52 -18.47 -15.46 13.13
CA LYS A 52 -18.99 -16.21 11.98
C LYS A 52 -18.09 -15.94 10.77
N GLU A 53 -17.49 -16.99 10.22
CA GLU A 53 -16.70 -16.89 8.98
C GLU A 53 -17.58 -16.42 7.84
N LEU A 54 -17.13 -15.39 7.12
CA LEU A 54 -17.78 -14.86 5.93
C LEU A 54 -17.06 -15.30 4.66
N ARG A 55 -15.73 -15.29 4.68
CA ARG A 55 -14.89 -15.55 3.52
C ARG A 55 -13.58 -16.22 3.92
N ARG A 56 -13.07 -17.07 3.03
CA ARG A 56 -11.73 -17.65 3.11
C ARG A 56 -11.07 -17.60 1.73
N LYS A 57 -9.85 -17.09 1.66
CA LYS A 57 -9.09 -16.99 0.40
C LYS A 57 -7.60 -16.83 0.68
N ASP A 58 -6.74 -17.50 -0.11
CA ASP A 58 -5.29 -17.26 -0.14
C ASP A 58 -4.61 -17.17 1.24
N GLY A 59 -4.95 -18.09 2.16
CA GLY A 59 -4.35 -18.15 3.51
C GLY A 59 -4.95 -17.19 4.55
N VAL A 60 -5.94 -16.38 4.18
CA VAL A 60 -6.67 -15.50 5.11
C VAL A 60 -8.14 -15.90 5.26
N ARG A 61 -8.69 -15.66 6.45
CA ARG A 61 -10.09 -15.87 6.81
C ARG A 61 -10.66 -14.59 7.39
N ILE A 62 -11.85 -14.23 6.96
CA ILE A 62 -12.56 -13.02 7.38
C ILE A 62 -13.83 -13.44 8.09
N TYR A 63 -14.03 -12.89 9.28
CA TYR A 63 -15.11 -13.18 10.18
C TYR A 63 -15.90 -11.90 10.46
N ARG A 64 -17.21 -12.04 10.67
CA ARG A 64 -18.01 -11.03 11.35
C ARG A 64 -18.23 -11.44 12.80
N GLU A 65 -18.29 -10.45 13.68
CA GLU A 65 -18.72 -10.69 15.05
C GLU A 65 -20.22 -11.04 15.07
N ARG A 66 -20.59 -11.94 15.98
CA ARG A 66 -21.99 -12.30 16.25
C ARG A 66 -22.55 -11.29 17.25
N ALA A 67 -23.76 -10.82 17.01
CA ALA A 67 -24.48 -10.02 17.99
C ALA A 67 -24.61 -10.81 19.30
N LYS A 68 -24.32 -10.17 20.43
CA LYS A 68 -24.61 -10.75 21.74
C LYS A 68 -26.10 -10.58 22.02
N HIS A 69 -26.78 -11.64 22.47
CA HIS A 69 -28.23 -11.64 22.75
C HIS A 69 -28.63 -10.78 23.98
N ASN A 70 -27.79 -9.84 24.39
CA ASN A 70 -27.92 -9.11 25.64
C ASN A 70 -28.62 -7.75 25.45
N GLY A 71 -29.15 -7.47 24.25
CA GLY A 71 -29.83 -6.21 23.93
C GLY A 71 -28.94 -4.97 23.78
N ILE A 72 -27.61 -5.11 23.93
CA ILE A 72 -26.65 -4.01 23.75
C ILE A 72 -26.32 -3.87 22.27
N PRO A 73 -26.53 -2.69 21.64
CA PRO A 73 -26.09 -2.43 20.28
C PRO A 73 -24.58 -2.63 20.16
N THR A 74 -24.15 -3.60 19.36
CA THR A 74 -22.74 -3.83 19.05
C THR A 74 -22.38 -3.19 17.72
N THR A 75 -21.35 -2.35 17.71
CA THR A 75 -20.80 -1.74 16.49
C THR A 75 -20.45 -2.85 15.48
N PRO A 76 -20.98 -2.81 14.24
CA PRO A 76 -20.64 -3.75 13.18
C PRO A 76 -19.14 -3.93 13.00
N SER A 77 -18.70 -5.18 12.91
CA SER A 77 -17.30 -5.50 13.15
C SER A 77 -16.80 -6.67 12.32
N LEU A 78 -15.58 -6.54 11.80
CA LEU A 78 -14.86 -7.58 11.07
C LEU A 78 -13.52 -7.92 11.74
N LEU A 79 -13.15 -9.19 11.63
CA LEU A 79 -11.85 -9.72 12.01
C LEU A 79 -11.27 -10.50 10.83
N LEU A 80 -10.01 -10.26 10.50
CA LEU A 80 -9.23 -11.08 9.58
C LEU A 80 -8.10 -11.74 10.35
N LEU A 81 -7.98 -13.06 10.18
CA LEU A 81 -6.84 -13.83 10.65
C LEU A 81 -6.25 -14.63 9.49
N GLY A 82 -4.93 -14.70 9.41
CA GLY A 82 -4.26 -15.55 8.44
C GLY A 82 -2.78 -15.27 8.30
N THR A 83 -2.21 -15.73 7.21
CA THR A 83 -0.79 -15.55 6.90
C THR A 83 -0.60 -15.10 5.47
N VAL A 84 0.43 -14.30 5.24
CA VAL A 84 0.89 -13.86 3.92
C VAL A 84 2.34 -14.32 3.75
N GLU A 85 2.68 -14.83 2.57
CA GLU A 85 4.06 -15.22 2.24
C GLU A 85 4.93 -13.99 1.98
N GLY A 86 6.14 -13.97 2.53
CA GLY A 86 7.12 -12.88 2.40
C GLY A 86 7.73 -12.47 3.74
N THR A 87 8.39 -11.32 3.75
CA THR A 87 8.91 -10.71 4.97
C THR A 87 7.99 -9.61 5.49
N LEU A 88 8.16 -9.22 6.75
CA LEU A 88 7.45 -8.08 7.34
C LEU A 88 7.71 -6.81 6.51
N ASP A 89 8.96 -6.62 6.07
CA ASP A 89 9.36 -5.46 5.30
C ASP A 89 8.70 -5.43 3.91
N ASP A 90 8.50 -6.59 3.26
CA ASP A 90 7.68 -6.69 2.04
C ASP A 90 6.23 -6.26 2.27
N VAL A 91 5.64 -6.74 3.36
CA VAL A 91 4.26 -6.45 3.72
C VAL A 91 4.10 -4.95 4.02
N MET A 92 5.04 -4.35 4.76
CA MET A 92 5.03 -2.92 5.08
C MET A 92 5.31 -2.05 3.87
N TYR A 93 6.25 -2.43 3.01
CA TYR A 93 6.50 -1.75 1.73
C TYR A 93 5.29 -1.76 0.81
N SER A 94 4.44 -2.79 0.88
CA SER A 94 3.16 -2.83 0.16
C SER A 94 2.04 -2.03 0.84
N ALA A 95 2.12 -1.82 2.16
CA ALA A 95 1.08 -1.17 2.95
C ALA A 95 1.20 0.36 2.88
N VAL A 96 2.43 0.87 3.04
CA VAL A 96 2.74 2.30 3.03
C VAL A 96 2.34 2.94 1.69
N ALA A 97 1.61 4.04 1.78
CA ALA A 97 1.23 4.88 0.65
C ALA A 97 0.94 6.28 1.22
N ALA A 98 1.97 7.12 1.25
CA ALA A 98 1.92 8.46 1.81
C ALA A 98 1.30 9.46 0.83
N THR A 99 1.51 9.25 -0.47
CA THR A 99 1.04 10.13 -1.55
C THR A 99 -0.17 9.57 -2.30
N GLU A 100 -0.92 10.44 -3.00
CA GLU A 100 -2.04 10.01 -3.85
C GLU A 100 -1.62 9.04 -4.95
N GLU A 101 -0.47 9.28 -5.58
CA GLU A 101 0.08 8.41 -6.62
C GLU A 101 0.34 6.99 -6.11
N GLU A 102 0.93 6.88 -4.92
CA GLU A 102 1.16 5.59 -4.27
C GLU A 102 -0.15 4.90 -3.90
N ILE A 103 -1.15 5.64 -3.42
CA ILE A 103 -2.48 5.09 -3.11
C ILE A 103 -3.12 4.54 -4.39
N ARG A 104 -3.09 5.30 -5.50
CA ARG A 104 -3.64 4.88 -6.79
C ARG A 104 -2.92 3.64 -7.33
N ILE A 105 -1.59 3.62 -7.34
CA ILE A 105 -0.80 2.44 -7.75
C ILE A 105 -1.12 1.22 -6.89
N LYS A 106 -1.12 1.39 -5.56
CA LYS A 106 -1.42 0.33 -4.59
C LYS A 106 -2.80 -0.24 -4.85
N SER A 107 -3.81 0.62 -4.91
CA SER A 107 -5.21 0.23 -5.11
C SER A 107 -5.40 -0.54 -6.41
N LYS A 108 -4.77 -0.12 -7.52
CA LYS A 108 -4.80 -0.92 -8.77
C LYS A 108 -4.16 -2.29 -8.61
N CYS A 109 -3.06 -2.37 -7.88
CA CYS A 109 -2.33 -3.62 -7.69
C CYS A 109 -3.09 -4.64 -6.82
N ILE A 110 -3.65 -4.19 -5.68
CA ILE A 110 -4.29 -5.07 -4.69
C ILE A 110 -5.82 -5.13 -4.85
N GLN A 111 -6.42 -4.20 -5.59
CA GLN A 111 -7.87 -4.06 -5.79
C GLN A 111 -8.64 -4.03 -4.46
N ASP A 112 -8.29 -3.06 -3.62
CA ASP A 112 -8.92 -2.78 -2.32
C ASP A 112 -10.29 -2.08 -2.42
N GLY A 113 -10.73 -1.75 -3.64
CA GLY A 113 -12.01 -1.12 -3.90
C GLY A 113 -11.99 0.41 -3.85
N ILE A 114 -10.83 1.04 -3.59
CA ILE A 114 -10.67 2.49 -3.70
C ILE A 114 -10.85 2.90 -5.18
N VAL A 115 -11.70 3.89 -5.40
CA VAL A 115 -12.03 4.46 -6.71
C VAL A 115 -11.33 5.81 -6.88
N ASP A 116 -11.32 6.62 -5.83
CA ASP A 116 -10.62 7.89 -5.80
C ASP A 116 -10.07 8.19 -4.40
N CYS A 117 -9.06 9.05 -4.34
CA CYS A 117 -8.41 9.39 -3.09
C CYS A 117 -7.80 10.79 -3.16
N LYS A 118 -7.64 11.40 -1.98
CA LYS A 118 -6.88 12.63 -1.78
C LYS A 118 -6.15 12.57 -0.45
N VAL A 119 -4.89 13.00 -0.44
CA VAL A 119 -4.17 13.26 0.81
C VAL A 119 -4.53 14.69 1.20
N LEU A 120 -5.25 14.83 2.30
CA LEU A 120 -5.79 16.13 2.73
C LEU A 120 -4.77 16.90 3.56
N HIS A 121 -3.95 16.17 4.33
CA HIS A 121 -2.85 16.76 5.06
C HIS A 121 -1.83 15.70 5.45
N GLU A 122 -0.54 16.04 5.33
CA GLU A 122 0.56 15.20 5.80
C GLU A 122 1.03 15.72 7.16
N LEU A 123 0.95 14.86 8.19
CA LEU A 123 1.35 15.20 9.56
C LEU A 123 2.77 14.71 9.87
N VAL A 124 3.13 13.56 9.30
CA VAL A 124 4.46 12.96 9.39
C VAL A 124 4.77 12.29 8.05
N ALA A 125 5.83 12.75 7.39
CA ALA A 125 6.34 12.18 6.16
C ALA A 125 7.27 10.97 6.43
N PRO A 126 7.34 9.97 5.53
CA PRO A 126 8.37 8.94 5.59
C PRO A 126 9.78 9.52 5.50
N THR A 127 10.72 8.91 6.23
CA THR A 127 12.14 9.32 6.25
C THR A 127 13.05 8.18 5.77
N LEU A 128 14.33 8.46 5.54
CA LEU A 128 15.29 7.39 5.20
C LEU A 128 15.51 6.42 6.36
N ASP A 129 15.46 6.92 7.60
CA ASP A 129 15.65 6.10 8.80
C ASP A 129 14.41 5.25 9.06
N ASP A 130 13.22 5.83 8.88
CA ASP A 130 11.93 5.15 9.03
C ASP A 130 11.02 5.35 7.80
N PRO A 131 11.23 4.55 6.73
CA PRO A 131 10.55 4.72 5.45
C PRO A 131 9.13 4.14 5.43
N PHE A 132 8.74 3.39 6.45
CA PHE A 132 7.41 2.81 6.58
C PHE A 132 6.51 3.60 7.53
N HIS A 133 7.06 4.59 8.22
CA HIS A 133 6.29 5.47 9.08
C HIS A 133 5.72 6.66 8.32
N HIS A 134 4.43 6.88 8.46
CA HIS A 134 3.76 8.08 8.00
C HIS A 134 2.51 8.32 8.83
N VAL A 135 2.09 9.57 8.91
CA VAL A 135 0.82 9.98 9.51
C VAL A 135 0.19 11.05 8.62
N SER A 136 -1.06 10.86 8.23
CA SER A 136 -1.74 11.80 7.32
C SER A 136 -3.25 11.67 7.40
N VAL A 137 -3.95 12.77 7.11
CA VAL A 137 -5.39 12.78 6.92
C VAL A 137 -5.68 12.51 5.45
N LYS A 138 -6.54 11.53 5.17
CA LYS A 138 -6.86 11.09 3.81
C LYS A 138 -8.36 11.01 3.59
N TRP A 139 -8.77 11.39 2.39
CA TRP A 139 -10.09 11.10 1.86
C TRP A 139 -10.01 9.95 0.86
N ARG A 140 -10.94 9.00 0.93
CA ARG A 140 -11.05 7.88 -0.01
C ARG A 140 -12.50 7.57 -0.34
N LEU A 141 -12.79 7.46 -1.64
CA LEU A 141 -14.04 6.95 -2.18
C LEU A 141 -13.88 5.48 -2.54
N TYR A 142 -14.81 4.64 -2.09
CA TYR A 142 -14.86 3.21 -2.39
C TYR A 142 -15.97 2.87 -3.39
N ASN A 143 -15.81 1.75 -4.09
CA ASN A 143 -16.72 1.26 -5.12
C ASN A 143 -18.10 0.81 -4.61
N ASN A 144 -18.34 0.88 -3.30
CA ASN A 144 -19.63 0.66 -2.65
C ASN A 144 -20.37 1.98 -2.34
N GLN A 145 -20.04 3.06 -3.06
CA GLN A 145 -20.63 4.41 -2.92
C GLN A 145 -20.46 5.01 -1.52
N ARG A 146 -19.34 4.69 -0.86
CA ARG A 146 -18.98 5.26 0.44
C ARG A 146 -17.67 6.01 0.38
N ASP A 147 -17.65 7.18 0.99
CA ASP A 147 -16.41 7.91 1.24
C ASP A 147 -16.04 7.88 2.73
N TYR A 148 -14.76 8.03 3.00
CA TYR A 148 -14.21 8.12 4.35
C TYR A 148 -13.17 9.22 4.40
N VAL A 149 -13.23 10.02 5.46
CA VAL A 149 -12.15 10.92 5.88
C VAL A 149 -11.53 10.31 7.12
N SER A 150 -10.25 9.99 7.07
CA SER A 150 -9.57 9.26 8.15
C SER A 150 -8.15 9.75 8.39
N LEU A 151 -7.75 9.65 9.65
CA LEU A 151 -6.36 9.65 10.08
C LEU A 151 -5.76 8.28 9.76
N ASP A 152 -4.75 8.29 8.90
CA ASP A 152 -3.99 7.12 8.50
C ASP A 152 -2.61 7.16 9.14
N THR A 153 -2.21 6.06 9.78
CA THR A 153 -0.85 5.88 10.31
C THR A 153 -0.32 4.50 9.97
N SER A 154 0.95 4.41 9.61
CA SER A 154 1.66 3.13 9.53
C SER A 154 3.04 3.23 10.18
N GLY A 155 3.66 2.08 10.41
CA GLY A 155 5.02 2.01 10.94
C GLY A 155 5.36 0.61 11.41
N ILE A 156 6.55 0.47 12.00
CA ILE A 156 6.98 -0.74 12.69
C ILE A 156 7.22 -0.40 14.16
N ALA A 157 6.41 -0.99 15.03
CA ALA A 157 6.61 -0.91 16.47
C ALA A 157 7.47 -2.09 16.97
N HIS A 158 8.08 -1.93 18.14
CA HIS A 158 8.81 -2.99 18.83
C HIS A 158 8.06 -3.39 20.10
N THR A 159 7.86 -4.69 20.31
CA THR A 159 7.29 -5.20 21.56
C THR A 159 8.31 -5.11 22.69
N VAL A 160 7.84 -5.29 23.93
CA VAL A 160 8.73 -5.47 25.10
C VAL A 160 9.73 -6.61 24.94
N LYS A 161 9.42 -7.61 24.10
CA LYS A 161 10.32 -8.73 23.74
C LYS A 161 11.24 -8.41 22.57
N ARG A 162 11.27 -7.15 22.12
CA ARG A 162 12.00 -6.67 20.93
C ARG A 162 11.55 -7.32 19.62
N GLU A 163 10.34 -7.84 19.56
CA GLU A 163 9.76 -8.34 18.31
C GLU A 163 9.21 -7.18 17.48
N ARG A 164 9.40 -7.22 16.17
CA ARG A 164 8.88 -6.20 15.25
C ARG A 164 7.40 -6.49 14.92
N ILE A 165 6.55 -5.47 15.08
CA ILE A 165 5.14 -5.51 14.66
C ILE A 165 4.90 -4.37 13.68
N GLY A 166 4.64 -4.70 12.43
CA GLY A 166 4.18 -3.72 11.45
C GLY A 166 2.71 -3.39 11.69
N TYR A 167 2.34 -2.12 11.58
CA TYR A 167 0.95 -1.68 11.71
C TYR A 167 0.53 -0.75 10.58
N ASN A 168 -0.74 -0.80 10.21
CA ASN A 168 -1.38 0.16 9.31
C ASN A 168 -2.82 0.39 9.79
N ILE A 169 -3.11 1.62 10.22
CA ILE A 169 -4.36 2.01 10.86
C ILE A 169 -5.02 3.12 10.05
N SER A 170 -6.32 3.02 9.87
CA SER A 170 -7.19 4.02 9.26
C SER A 170 -8.35 4.26 10.22
N HIS A 171 -8.42 5.43 10.83
CA HIS A 171 -9.46 5.81 11.78
C HIS A 171 -10.18 7.08 11.32
N SER A 172 -11.50 7.00 11.15
CA SER A 172 -12.30 8.12 10.71
C SER A 172 -12.24 9.28 11.70
N VAL A 173 -12.05 10.49 11.16
CA VAL A 173 -12.02 11.73 11.92
C VAL A 173 -12.94 12.74 11.24
N ALA A 174 -13.60 13.58 12.03
CA ALA A 174 -14.58 14.53 11.53
C ALA A 174 -13.97 15.91 11.33
N PHE A 175 -14.18 16.50 10.15
CA PHE A 175 -13.84 17.88 9.85
C PHE A 175 -15.10 18.61 9.39
N ALA A 176 -15.50 19.66 10.10
CA ALA A 176 -16.65 20.49 9.70
C ALA A 176 -16.48 21.10 8.30
N GLN A 177 -15.23 21.36 7.91
CA GLN A 177 -14.84 21.92 6.61
C GLN A 177 -15.01 20.92 5.45
N ILE A 178 -15.27 19.63 5.73
CA ILE A 178 -15.39 18.57 4.73
C ILE A 178 -16.81 17.98 4.79
N PRO A 179 -17.80 18.62 4.14
CA PRO A 179 -19.18 18.15 4.14
C PRO A 179 -19.30 16.78 3.46
N GLY A 180 -20.40 16.09 3.77
CA GLY A 180 -20.78 14.85 3.08
C GLY A 180 -21.23 15.13 1.64
N MET A 181 -21.20 14.09 0.80
CA MET A 181 -21.60 14.17 -0.62
C MET A 181 -22.91 13.42 -0.91
N GLN A 182 -23.71 13.14 0.13
CA GLN A 182 -24.92 12.33 -0.01
C GLN A 182 -25.97 13.01 -0.89
N GLU A 183 -26.27 14.29 -0.63
CA GLU A 183 -27.32 15.03 -1.35
C GLU A 183 -26.93 15.33 -2.80
N THR A 184 -25.64 15.59 -3.06
CA THR A 184 -25.14 16.02 -4.37
C THR A 184 -24.76 14.86 -5.28
N HIS A 185 -24.29 13.75 -4.73
CA HIS A 185 -23.72 12.63 -5.50
C HIS A 185 -24.22 11.24 -5.06
N GLY A 186 -25.09 11.15 -4.05
CA GLY A 186 -25.55 9.88 -3.50
C GLY A 186 -24.47 9.07 -2.78
N ILE A 187 -23.38 9.72 -2.36
CA ILE A 187 -22.23 9.07 -1.71
C ILE A 187 -22.37 9.21 -0.20
N GLU A 188 -22.43 8.07 0.49
CA GLU A 188 -22.59 8.00 1.95
C GLU A 188 -21.24 8.18 2.65
N ARG A 189 -21.15 9.17 3.56
CA ARG A 189 -20.01 9.33 4.46
C ARG A 189 -20.06 8.26 5.54
N GLY A 190 -19.14 7.31 5.46
CA GLY A 190 -18.98 6.28 6.49
C GLY A 190 -17.98 6.69 7.56
N ASN A 191 -18.13 6.11 8.76
CA ASN A 191 -17.09 6.10 9.77
C ASN A 191 -16.55 4.69 9.97
N MET A 192 -15.22 4.55 10.02
CA MET A 192 -14.57 3.29 10.30
C MET A 192 -13.35 3.45 11.20
N SER A 193 -13.01 2.38 11.90
CA SER A 193 -11.70 2.22 12.55
C SER A 193 -11.16 0.86 12.15
N VAL A 194 -10.13 0.84 11.31
CA VAL A 194 -9.50 -0.39 10.80
C VAL A 194 -8.04 -0.39 11.18
N CYS A 195 -7.64 -1.38 11.97
CA CYS A 195 -6.24 -1.65 12.31
C CYS A 195 -5.80 -2.95 11.65
N SER A 196 -4.66 -2.90 10.96
CA SER A 196 -3.97 -4.10 10.45
C SER A 196 -2.63 -4.23 11.17
N LEU A 197 -2.34 -5.43 11.69
CA LEU A 197 -1.07 -5.78 12.33
C LEU A 197 -0.41 -6.95 11.59
N TYR A 198 0.90 -6.88 11.49
CA TYR A 198 1.72 -7.84 10.76
C TYR A 198 2.90 -8.28 11.60
N LEU A 199 3.07 -9.60 11.77
CA LEU A 199 4.10 -10.19 12.61
C LEU A 199 4.88 -11.25 11.84
N GLN A 200 6.21 -11.17 11.85
CA GLN A 200 7.04 -12.21 11.23
C GLN A 200 6.96 -13.50 12.04
N LYS A 201 6.48 -14.60 11.43
CA LYS A 201 6.38 -15.92 12.09
C LYS A 201 7.55 -16.84 11.73
N THR A 202 7.94 -16.82 10.47
CA THR A 202 9.09 -17.54 9.92
C THR A 202 9.83 -16.61 8.95
N PRO A 203 11.03 -16.92 8.44
CA PRO A 203 11.71 -16.07 7.46
C PRO A 203 10.91 -15.76 6.18
N THR A 204 9.87 -16.55 5.87
CA THR A 204 9.08 -16.44 4.63
C THR A 204 7.58 -16.27 4.88
N THR A 205 7.14 -16.13 6.14
CA THR A 205 5.72 -16.05 6.48
C THR A 205 5.46 -14.97 7.52
N VAL A 206 4.48 -14.12 7.22
CA VAL A 206 3.98 -13.04 8.07
C VAL A 206 2.55 -13.34 8.49
N GLU A 207 2.28 -13.35 9.79
CA GLU A 207 0.91 -13.37 10.31
C GLU A 207 0.24 -12.02 10.01
N CYS A 208 -1.03 -12.08 9.61
CA CYS A 208 -1.88 -10.94 9.31
C CYS A 208 -3.08 -10.97 10.24
N TYR A 209 -3.22 -9.91 11.04
CA TYR A 209 -4.40 -9.62 11.85
C TYR A 209 -5.01 -8.32 11.35
N VAL A 210 -6.31 -8.29 11.13
CA VAL A 210 -7.03 -7.04 10.83
C VAL A 210 -8.29 -6.96 11.66
N ARG A 211 -8.51 -5.85 12.35
CA ARG A 211 -9.72 -5.55 13.09
C ARG A 211 -10.36 -4.29 12.55
N GLY A 212 -11.63 -4.38 12.19
CA GLY A 212 -12.39 -3.28 11.61
C GLY A 212 -13.70 -3.07 12.34
N PHE A 213 -14.01 -1.82 12.68
CA PHE A 213 -15.29 -1.37 13.21
C PHE A 213 -15.89 -0.39 12.21
N PHE A 214 -17.19 -0.52 11.96
CA PHE A 214 -17.89 0.27 10.95
C PHE A 214 -19.17 0.82 11.55
N ASP A 215 -19.40 2.09 11.32
CA ASP A 215 -20.66 2.76 11.62
C ASP A 215 -21.44 2.92 10.32
N PHE A 216 -22.59 2.26 10.24
CA PHE A 216 -23.48 2.34 9.10
C PHE A 216 -24.70 3.16 9.52
N ASN A 217 -25.11 4.10 8.67
CA ASN A 217 -26.24 4.98 8.95
C ASN A 217 -27.59 4.26 8.73
N THR A 218 -27.77 3.08 9.33
CA THR A 218 -28.99 2.29 9.26
C THR A 218 -29.14 1.33 10.45
N GLN A 219 -30.36 1.25 10.98
CA GLN A 219 -30.75 0.27 11.98
C GLN A 219 -31.16 -1.08 11.37
N ASN A 220 -31.23 -1.18 10.03
CA ASN A 220 -31.61 -2.42 9.36
C ASN A 220 -30.45 -3.43 9.37
N GLU A 221 -30.59 -4.49 10.16
CA GLU A 221 -29.56 -5.52 10.33
C GLU A 221 -29.19 -6.24 9.01
N MET A 222 -30.15 -6.42 8.11
CA MET A 222 -29.89 -7.03 6.80
C MET A 222 -28.99 -6.12 5.96
N VAL A 223 -29.25 -4.81 5.93
CA VAL A 223 -28.42 -3.82 5.21
C VAL A 223 -27.01 -3.77 5.83
N ASN A 224 -26.91 -3.76 7.16
CA ASN A 224 -25.62 -3.84 7.85
C ASN A 224 -24.84 -5.10 7.48
N THR A 225 -25.52 -6.25 7.44
CA THR A 225 -24.92 -7.52 7.01
C THR A 225 -24.43 -7.46 5.57
N MET A 226 -25.20 -6.87 4.65
CA MET A 226 -24.80 -6.70 3.25
C MET A 226 -23.59 -5.77 3.11
N SER A 227 -23.56 -4.65 3.85
CA SER A 227 -22.41 -3.73 3.89
C SER A 227 -21.15 -4.43 4.39
N LEU A 228 -21.24 -5.22 5.48
CA LEU A 228 -20.11 -6.03 5.97
C LEU A 228 -19.65 -7.07 4.96
N GLN A 229 -20.56 -7.70 4.21
CA GLN A 229 -20.21 -8.67 3.16
C GLN A 229 -19.45 -8.03 1.99
N ALA A 230 -19.81 -6.80 1.62
CA ALA A 230 -19.12 -6.02 0.60
C ALA A 230 -17.71 -5.62 1.07
N ILE A 231 -17.58 -5.13 2.31
CA ILE A 231 -16.28 -4.77 2.90
C ILE A 231 -15.39 -6.01 3.08
N ALA A 232 -15.96 -7.13 3.53
CA ALA A 232 -15.24 -8.40 3.61
C ALA A 232 -14.74 -8.87 2.23
N ALA A 233 -15.45 -8.56 1.14
CA ALA A 233 -14.96 -8.84 -0.22
C ALA A 233 -13.74 -7.98 -0.57
N GLN A 234 -13.77 -6.69 -0.20
CA GLN A 234 -12.65 -5.75 -0.41
C GLN A 234 -11.40 -6.19 0.38
N TRP A 235 -11.58 -6.72 1.59
CA TRP A 235 -10.49 -7.24 2.44
C TRP A 235 -9.74 -8.46 1.86
N ALA A 236 -10.19 -9.03 0.73
CA ALA A 236 -9.37 -9.97 -0.03
C ALA A 236 -8.05 -9.34 -0.54
N CYS A 237 -7.94 -8.00 -0.54
CA CYS A 237 -6.72 -7.28 -0.88
C CYS A 237 -5.53 -7.59 0.06
N PHE A 238 -5.79 -7.95 1.33
CA PHE A 238 -4.75 -8.24 2.32
C PHE A 238 -3.85 -9.41 1.91
N ALA A 239 -4.40 -10.42 1.23
CA ALA A 239 -3.62 -11.56 0.72
C ALA A 239 -2.70 -11.21 -0.46
N ARG A 240 -2.88 -10.04 -1.10
CA ARG A 240 -2.15 -9.63 -2.32
C ARG A 240 -0.96 -8.74 -2.04
N LYS A 241 -0.64 -8.50 -0.76
CA LYS A 241 0.47 -7.64 -0.34
C LYS A 241 1.82 -8.05 -0.91
N ARG A 242 2.15 -9.34 -0.87
CA ARG A 242 3.36 -9.89 -1.52
C ARG A 242 3.44 -9.55 -2.99
N LYS A 243 2.33 -9.74 -3.72
CA LYS A 243 2.26 -9.45 -5.16
C LYS A 243 2.50 -7.96 -5.43
N CYS A 244 1.96 -7.09 -4.57
CA CYS A 244 2.18 -5.66 -4.64
C CYS A 244 3.64 -5.27 -4.36
N ALA A 245 4.25 -5.83 -3.31
CA ALA A 245 5.67 -5.63 -3.01
C ALA A 245 6.56 -6.04 -4.19
N LEU A 246 6.34 -7.25 -4.74
CA LEU A 246 7.09 -7.72 -5.91
C LEU A 246 6.90 -6.81 -7.13
N MET A 247 5.67 -6.36 -7.40
CA MET A 247 5.38 -5.43 -8.49
C MET A 247 6.15 -4.12 -8.31
N LYS A 248 6.08 -3.51 -7.12
CA LYS A 248 6.82 -2.27 -6.80
C LYS A 248 8.34 -2.45 -6.97
N LYS A 249 8.91 -3.55 -6.46
CA LYS A 249 10.35 -3.87 -6.64
C LYS A 249 10.73 -4.06 -8.12
N LEU A 250 9.88 -4.68 -8.93
CA LEU A 250 10.12 -4.80 -10.37
C LEU A 250 10.11 -3.43 -11.05
N VAL A 251 9.17 -2.56 -10.70
CA VAL A 251 9.11 -1.18 -11.21
C VAL A 251 10.36 -0.38 -10.80
N TRP A 252 10.77 -0.45 -9.53
CA TRP A 252 12.01 0.17 -9.06
C TRP A 252 13.23 -0.33 -9.86
N ARG A 253 13.38 -1.65 -10.05
CA ARG A 253 14.47 -2.21 -10.88
C ARG A 253 14.42 -1.71 -12.33
N MET A 254 13.23 -1.58 -12.91
CA MET A 254 13.05 -1.03 -14.26
C MET A 254 13.49 0.44 -14.35
N ARG A 255 13.17 1.26 -13.33
CA ARG A 255 13.57 2.67 -13.25
C ARG A 255 15.09 2.82 -13.11
N LYS A 256 15.67 2.12 -12.12
CA LYS A 256 17.11 2.15 -11.80
C LYS A 256 17.98 1.88 -13.03
N ARG A 257 17.58 0.92 -13.87
CA ARG A 257 18.32 0.57 -15.08
C ARG A 257 18.09 1.51 -16.26
N SER A 258 16.93 2.17 -16.33
CA SER A 258 16.64 3.15 -17.38
C SER A 258 17.31 4.50 -17.13
N GLY A 259 17.95 4.71 -15.97
CA GLY A 259 18.52 5.99 -15.55
C GLY A 259 17.45 7.08 -15.32
N CYS A 260 16.17 6.71 -15.28
CA CYS A 260 15.07 7.64 -15.18
C CYS A 260 14.56 7.71 -13.74
N THR A 261 14.79 8.84 -13.08
CA THR A 261 14.37 9.12 -11.70
C THR A 261 12.93 9.63 -11.59
N THR A 262 12.29 10.06 -12.69
CA THR A 262 11.13 10.97 -12.56
C THR A 262 9.85 10.59 -13.33
N SER A 263 9.84 9.61 -14.24
CA SER A 263 8.60 9.02 -14.76
C SER A 263 8.94 7.93 -15.78
N LEU A 264 8.44 6.72 -15.57
CA LEU A 264 8.38 5.74 -16.66
C LEU A 264 7.23 6.17 -17.57
N SER A 265 7.52 6.85 -18.68
CA SER A 265 6.61 6.78 -19.83
C SER A 265 6.55 5.32 -20.25
N LEU A 266 5.35 4.75 -20.48
CA LEU A 266 5.26 3.49 -21.22
C LEU A 266 5.71 3.81 -22.64
N PRO A 267 6.89 3.40 -23.13
CA PRO A 267 7.08 3.43 -24.56
C PRO A 267 6.22 2.26 -25.07
N ASP A 268 5.21 2.55 -25.87
CA ASP A 268 5.04 1.70 -27.04
C ASP A 268 6.27 1.93 -27.90
N GLU A 269 7.01 0.85 -28.12
CA GLU A 269 7.89 0.67 -29.27
C GLU A 269 8.57 1.97 -29.77
N ARG A 270 9.46 2.58 -28.98
CA ARG A 270 10.40 3.55 -29.58
C ARG A 270 11.41 2.74 -30.40
N PRO A 271 11.54 2.97 -31.71
CA PRO A 271 12.57 2.34 -32.52
C PRO A 271 13.93 2.71 -31.95
N TRP A 272 14.73 1.68 -31.68
CA TRP A 272 16.11 1.81 -31.25
C TRP A 272 16.87 2.71 -32.24
N VAL A 273 17.57 3.72 -31.71
CA VAL A 273 18.57 4.49 -32.47
C VAL A 273 19.51 3.50 -33.13
N MET A 274 19.58 3.50 -34.47
CA MET A 274 20.44 2.63 -35.27
C MET A 274 21.87 2.63 -34.72
N GLN A 275 22.21 1.60 -33.95
CA GLN A 275 23.57 1.15 -33.78
C GLN A 275 23.74 -0.02 -34.73
N THR A 276 24.77 0.08 -35.56
CA THR A 276 25.19 -0.89 -36.58
C THR A 276 25.12 -2.33 -36.07
N PRO A 277 24.63 -3.29 -36.87
CA PRO A 277 24.48 -4.67 -36.41
C PRO A 277 25.85 -5.31 -36.22
N PRO A 278 26.24 -5.76 -35.00
CA PRO A 278 27.33 -6.71 -34.90
C PRO A 278 26.90 -8.02 -35.56
N ALA A 279 27.87 -8.75 -36.10
CA ALA A 279 27.71 -9.99 -36.85
C ALA A 279 26.67 -10.95 -36.23
N ARG A 280 25.96 -11.70 -37.10
CA ARG A 280 24.87 -12.65 -36.79
C ARG A 280 25.26 -13.73 -35.76
N THR A 281 25.42 -13.37 -34.49
CA THR A 281 25.36 -14.32 -33.39
C THR A 281 23.91 -14.76 -33.29
N ARG A 282 23.63 -16.06 -33.51
CA ARG A 282 22.32 -16.63 -33.21
C ARG A 282 21.93 -16.20 -31.80
N SER A 283 20.85 -15.45 -31.68
CA SER A 283 20.40 -15.00 -30.37
C SER A 283 20.07 -16.22 -29.52
N ARG A 284 20.63 -16.27 -28.31
CA ARG A 284 20.44 -17.34 -27.33
C ARG A 284 19.69 -16.78 -26.14
N CYS A 285 18.93 -17.62 -25.46
CA CYS A 285 18.27 -17.26 -24.21
C CYS A 285 19.33 -16.86 -23.19
N ALA A 286 19.20 -15.66 -22.61
CA ALA A 286 20.14 -15.18 -21.60
C ALA A 286 20.09 -15.92 -20.25
N VAL A 287 19.17 -16.87 -20.09
CA VAL A 287 19.02 -17.69 -18.87
C VAL A 287 19.52 -19.11 -19.12
N CYS A 288 18.95 -19.82 -20.09
CA CYS A 288 19.29 -21.24 -20.34
C CYS A 288 20.29 -21.45 -21.47
N SER A 289 20.76 -20.39 -22.13
CA SER A 289 21.64 -20.45 -23.30
C SER A 289 21.09 -21.27 -24.49
N GLY A 290 19.80 -21.63 -24.47
CA GLY A 290 19.14 -22.30 -25.59
C GLY A 290 19.07 -21.37 -26.80
N SER A 291 19.39 -21.87 -27.99
CA SER A 291 19.25 -21.12 -29.24
C SER A 291 17.77 -20.88 -29.54
N PHE A 292 17.42 -19.67 -29.96
CA PHE A 292 16.11 -19.45 -30.60
C PHE A 292 16.17 -20.10 -31.99
N GLY A 293 15.61 -21.31 -32.10
CA GLY A 293 15.78 -22.16 -33.29
C GLY A 293 15.26 -21.53 -34.60
N PHE A 294 15.65 -22.12 -35.73
CA PHE A 294 15.21 -21.73 -37.08
C PHE A 294 13.67 -21.84 -37.26
N LEU A 295 13.01 -22.70 -36.48
CA LEU A 295 11.55 -22.86 -36.42
C LEU A 295 10.87 -21.99 -35.34
N GLY A 296 11.56 -20.95 -34.84
CA GLY A 296 10.91 -19.84 -34.15
C GLY A 296 10.37 -20.13 -32.74
N THR A 297 11.24 -20.47 -31.78
CA THR A 297 10.85 -20.25 -30.38
C THR A 297 10.68 -18.75 -30.16
N SER A 298 9.45 -18.27 -30.01
CA SER A 298 9.22 -16.84 -29.78
C SER A 298 10.05 -16.39 -28.57
N HIS A 299 10.87 -15.37 -28.75
CA HIS A 299 11.63 -14.79 -27.65
C HIS A 299 10.87 -13.60 -27.08
N LYS A 300 11.15 -13.29 -25.82
CA LYS A 300 10.65 -12.10 -25.12
C LYS A 300 11.84 -11.29 -24.66
N THR A 301 11.65 -9.99 -24.52
CA THR A 301 12.65 -9.09 -23.92
C THR A 301 12.27 -8.87 -22.46
N CYS A 302 13.16 -9.24 -21.53
CA CYS A 302 12.95 -8.97 -20.11
C CYS A 302 12.94 -7.46 -19.87
N LYS A 303 11.93 -6.92 -19.19
CA LYS A 303 11.85 -5.47 -18.93
C LYS A 303 12.79 -4.96 -17.84
N CYS A 304 13.33 -5.82 -16.97
CA CYS A 304 14.39 -5.44 -16.04
C CYS A 304 15.77 -5.44 -16.71
N CYS A 305 16.21 -6.57 -17.28
CA CYS A 305 17.58 -6.73 -17.82
C CYS A 305 17.72 -6.52 -19.34
N SER A 306 16.64 -6.22 -20.07
CA SER A 306 16.62 -5.99 -21.54
C SER A 306 17.20 -7.14 -22.38
N ARG A 307 17.53 -8.28 -21.78
CA ARG A 307 18.06 -9.45 -22.49
C ARG A 307 16.92 -10.26 -23.09
N GLN A 308 17.21 -10.92 -24.20
CA GLN A 308 16.28 -11.85 -24.84
C GLN A 308 16.22 -13.17 -24.07
N VAL A 309 15.00 -13.65 -23.83
CA VAL A 309 14.72 -14.88 -23.09
C VAL A 309 13.65 -15.70 -23.81
N CYS A 310 13.76 -17.03 -23.74
CA CYS A 310 12.72 -17.89 -24.27
C CYS A 310 11.47 -17.82 -23.39
N THR A 311 10.32 -18.25 -23.93
CA THR A 311 9.05 -18.27 -23.19
C THR A 311 9.15 -19.03 -21.86
N ARG A 312 9.87 -20.16 -21.81
CA ARG A 312 10.07 -20.97 -20.60
C ARG A 312 10.86 -20.25 -19.49
N CYS A 313 11.80 -19.38 -19.87
CA CYS A 313 12.61 -18.60 -18.92
C CYS A 313 11.99 -17.23 -18.62
N SER A 314 10.75 -16.99 -19.04
CA SER A 314 10.07 -15.70 -18.88
C SER A 314 8.68 -15.85 -18.27
N THR A 315 8.32 -14.93 -17.39
CA THR A 315 6.96 -14.85 -16.83
C THR A 315 6.40 -13.45 -17.03
N LYS A 316 5.11 -13.35 -17.36
CA LYS A 316 4.41 -12.07 -17.44
C LYS A 316 3.95 -11.64 -16.04
N GLN A 317 4.38 -10.47 -15.59
CA GLN A 317 3.88 -9.82 -14.38
C GLN A 317 3.10 -8.56 -14.72
N LEU A 318 2.08 -8.27 -13.91
CA LEU A 318 1.38 -6.98 -13.98
C LEU A 318 2.33 -5.90 -13.46
N VAL A 319 2.42 -4.80 -14.19
CA VAL A 319 3.13 -3.59 -13.79
C VAL A 319 2.13 -2.43 -13.77
N CYS A 320 2.14 -1.69 -12.67
CA CYS A 320 1.34 -0.49 -12.47
C CYS A 320 2.30 0.71 -12.33
N ILE A 321 2.12 1.73 -13.16
CA ILE A 321 2.91 2.98 -13.09
C ILE A 321 2.00 4.19 -13.25
N MET A 322 2.35 5.31 -12.63
CA MET A 322 1.65 6.57 -12.89
C MET A 322 1.89 7.05 -14.32
N ALA A 323 0.83 7.48 -14.97
CA ALA A 323 0.92 8.22 -16.22
C ALA A 323 1.48 9.63 -15.99
N PRO A 324 1.97 10.31 -17.05
CA PRO A 324 2.45 11.70 -16.95
C PRO A 324 1.40 12.73 -16.50
N ASP A 325 0.11 12.38 -16.52
CA ASP A 325 -0.97 13.23 -16.00
C ASP A 325 -1.08 13.20 -14.47
N HIS A 326 -0.27 12.38 -13.80
CA HIS A 326 -0.25 12.17 -12.34
C HIS A 326 -1.60 11.74 -11.73
N ARG A 327 -2.55 11.29 -12.57
CA ARG A 327 -3.91 10.90 -12.15
C ARG A 327 -4.27 9.49 -12.60
N THR A 328 -3.81 9.09 -13.78
CA THR A 328 -4.09 7.79 -14.37
C THR A 328 -3.01 6.78 -14.01
N VAL A 329 -3.41 5.58 -13.59
CA VAL A 329 -2.48 4.45 -13.43
C VAL A 329 -2.51 3.61 -14.69
N LEU A 330 -1.35 3.42 -15.30
CA LEU A 330 -1.18 2.56 -16.46
C LEU A 330 -0.88 1.13 -16.03
N GLU A 331 -1.71 0.19 -16.48
CA GLU A 331 -1.61 -1.22 -16.17
C GLU A 331 -1.15 -1.99 -17.42
N LYS A 332 0.03 -2.62 -17.38
CA LYS A 332 0.51 -3.43 -18.52
C LYS A 332 1.20 -4.70 -18.04
N LYS A 333 0.84 -5.84 -18.64
CA LYS A 333 1.57 -7.11 -18.42
C LYS A 333 2.91 -7.04 -19.14
N ARG A 334 4.01 -7.15 -18.39
CA ARG A 334 5.39 -7.10 -18.91
C ARG A 334 6.09 -8.43 -18.66
N SER A 335 7.02 -8.80 -19.55
CA SER A 335 7.76 -10.07 -19.44
C SER A 335 9.05 -9.85 -18.66
N PHE A 336 9.33 -10.75 -17.72
CA PHE A 336 10.54 -10.73 -16.90
C PHE A 336 11.22 -12.10 -16.95
N CYS A 337 12.55 -12.13 -16.96
CA CYS A 337 13.27 -13.40 -16.87
C CYS A 337 13.22 -13.96 -15.44
N SER A 338 13.40 -15.27 -15.30
CA SER A 338 13.40 -15.95 -14.00
C SER A 338 14.42 -15.36 -13.02
N THR A 339 15.63 -15.02 -13.49
CA THR A 339 16.67 -14.38 -12.65
C THR A 339 16.18 -13.05 -12.10
N CYS A 340 15.73 -12.11 -12.94
CA CYS A 340 15.24 -10.82 -12.46
C CYS A 340 14.01 -10.91 -11.56
N LEU A 341 13.16 -11.92 -11.76
CA LEU A 341 12.03 -12.18 -10.86
C LEU A 341 12.51 -12.64 -9.48
N SER A 342 13.45 -13.58 -9.42
CA SER A 342 14.05 -14.04 -8.17
C SER A 342 14.78 -12.91 -7.47
N ASP A 343 15.60 -12.15 -8.20
CA ASP A 343 16.34 -11.03 -7.63
C ASP A 343 15.41 -9.94 -7.09
N ALA A 344 14.28 -9.68 -7.77
CA ALA A 344 13.27 -8.74 -7.29
C ALA A 344 12.53 -9.28 -6.06
N ALA A 345 12.19 -10.57 -6.02
CA ALA A 345 11.55 -11.17 -4.87
C ALA A 345 12.44 -11.13 -3.62
N ASN A 346 13.75 -11.36 -3.80
CA ASN A 346 14.74 -11.43 -2.71
C ASN A 346 15.39 -10.08 -2.37
N CYS A 347 15.05 -9.01 -3.08
CA CYS A 347 15.53 -7.66 -2.73
C CYS A 347 15.09 -7.27 -1.33
N ASP A 348 15.93 -6.55 -0.60
CA ASP A 348 15.51 -5.93 0.66
C ASP A 348 14.49 -4.82 0.38
N ALA A 349 13.27 -4.98 0.90
CA ALA A 349 12.20 -4.02 0.70
C ALA A 349 12.45 -2.69 1.42
N LEU A 350 13.16 -2.72 2.56
CA LEU A 350 13.52 -1.53 3.32
C LEU A 350 14.51 -0.67 2.54
N GLU A 351 15.56 -1.29 2.00
CA GLU A 351 16.56 -0.59 1.16
C GLU A 351 15.95 -0.04 -0.12
N VAL A 352 15.04 -0.79 -0.76
CA VAL A 352 14.31 -0.29 -1.93
C VAL A 352 13.48 0.95 -1.57
N ALA A 353 12.77 0.93 -0.44
CA ALA A 353 11.99 2.08 0.02
C ALA A 353 12.88 3.31 0.29
N ARG A 354 14.04 3.11 0.93
CA ARG A 354 15.04 4.17 1.17
C ARG A 354 15.56 4.77 -0.13
N GLU A 355 15.93 3.94 -1.11
CA GLU A 355 16.38 4.42 -2.41
C GLU A 355 15.29 5.20 -3.16
N GLU A 356 14.04 4.73 -3.12
CA GLU A 356 12.92 5.44 -3.75
C GLU A 356 12.69 6.80 -3.09
N LEU A 357 12.71 6.88 -1.75
CA LEU A 357 12.60 8.13 -1.01
C LEU A 357 13.75 9.09 -1.34
N ALA A 358 15.01 8.61 -1.33
CA ALA A 358 16.18 9.42 -1.66
C ALA A 358 16.13 9.98 -3.09
N SER A 359 15.52 9.23 -4.02
CA SER A 359 15.32 9.66 -5.41
C SER A 359 14.12 10.58 -5.62
N SER A 360 13.23 10.69 -4.62
CA SER A 360 12.00 11.47 -4.73
C SER A 360 12.28 12.96 -4.80
N LYS A 361 11.46 13.70 -5.56
CA LYS A 361 11.55 15.17 -5.62
C LYS A 361 11.29 15.78 -4.24
N ALA A 362 10.26 15.30 -3.53
CA ALA A 362 9.89 15.77 -2.21
C ALA A 362 11.05 15.71 -1.21
N TYR A 363 11.78 14.59 -1.17
CA TYR A 363 12.95 14.47 -0.30
C TYR A 363 14.06 15.47 -0.65
N ARG A 364 14.35 15.66 -1.94
CA ARG A 364 15.35 16.65 -2.38
C ARG A 364 14.94 18.07 -2.01
N ASP A 365 13.68 18.42 -2.19
CA ASP A 365 13.14 19.74 -1.85
C ASP A 365 13.21 19.97 -0.32
N ALA A 366 12.89 18.94 0.50
CA ALA A 366 13.01 18.98 1.95
C ALA A 366 14.46 19.15 2.43
N CYS A 367 15.42 18.45 1.81
CA CYS A 367 16.84 18.63 2.11
C CYS A 367 17.31 20.07 1.83
N VAL A 368 16.86 20.66 0.72
CA VAL A 368 17.19 22.04 0.35
C VAL A 368 16.62 23.02 1.37
N ALA A 369 15.35 22.85 1.76
CA ALA A 369 14.72 23.70 2.77
C ALA A 369 15.45 23.64 4.13
N LYS A 370 15.77 22.43 4.61
CA LYS A 370 16.50 22.23 5.87
C LYS A 370 17.91 22.85 5.83
N ALA A 371 18.61 22.73 4.72
CA ALA A 371 19.92 23.37 4.54
C ALA A 371 19.82 24.90 4.58
N GLN A 372 18.77 25.48 3.98
CA GLN A 372 18.51 26.92 4.04
C GLN A 372 18.20 27.40 5.45
N GLU A 373 17.42 26.65 6.23
CA GLU A 373 17.15 26.96 7.64
C GLU A 373 18.42 26.91 8.50
N MET A 374 19.24 25.87 8.35
CA MET A 374 20.52 25.76 9.05
C MET A 374 21.47 26.92 8.71
N ALA A 375 21.52 27.32 7.44
CA ALA A 375 22.31 28.47 7.00
C ALA A 375 21.81 29.78 7.61
N ARG A 376 20.49 30.00 7.67
CA ARG A 376 19.88 31.17 8.32
C ARG A 376 20.17 31.22 9.82
N ALA A 377 20.03 30.10 10.52
CA ALA A 377 20.33 30.00 11.95
C ALA A 377 21.82 30.26 12.24
N SER A 378 22.71 29.75 11.39
CA SER A 378 24.16 30.01 11.49
C SER A 378 24.50 31.49 11.29
N MET A 379 23.88 32.16 10.31
CA MET A 379 24.07 33.60 10.08
C MET A 379 23.53 34.46 11.24
N GLN A 380 22.41 34.07 11.84
CA GLN A 380 21.87 34.75 13.03
C GLN A 380 22.81 34.60 14.24
N CYS A 381 23.36 33.40 14.47
CA CYS A 381 24.36 33.16 15.51
C CYS A 381 25.68 33.91 15.26
N ALA A 382 26.05 34.14 14.01
CA ALA A 382 27.26 34.91 13.66
C ALA A 382 27.09 36.41 13.86
N ASN A 383 25.87 36.96 13.71
CA ASN A 383 25.56 38.37 13.94
C ASN A 383 25.33 38.73 15.42
N LEU A 384 25.30 37.73 16.31
CA LEU A 384 25.15 37.87 17.76
C LEU A 384 26.50 37.76 18.51
N LYS A 385 27.62 37.61 17.79
CA LYS A 385 28.99 37.67 18.29
C LYS A 385 29.68 38.88 17.70
#